data_AF-A0A6I2FN36-F1
#
_entry.id   AF-A0A6I2FN36-F1
#
_cell.length_a   1.000
_cell.length_b   1.000
_cell.length_c   1.000
_cell.angle_alpha   90.00
_cell.angle_beta   90.00
_cell.angle_gamma   90.00
#
_symmetry.space_group_name_H-M   'P 1'
#
loop_
_entity.id
_entity.type
_entity.pdbx_description
1 polymer ?
#
loop_
_entity_poly.entity_id
_entity_poly.type
_entity_poly.pdbx_seq_one_letter_code
_entity_poly.pdbx_strand_id
1 'polypeptide(L)'
;MTRLRRVPQLGEAVFDDYPMLRCSFYYRHVYDLLGRTAFLVPFSAVPALPLRRMFGSDQVFIRSDTNYKLFPAGVHAIAELGHWLEIYDQHRDELVVVSEVVTFDREYRCFCRDGRFVCGSSYPIEPYLPVPDHVRGFAETVAARLLAHGSTMVTVDVGVGLDGVLRLVELGGVNSWGIYGSNVADFIAAMEAEALARADV
;
A
#
# COMPACT_ATOMS: atom_id res chain seq x y z
N MET A 1 -3.17 17.13 40.10
CA MET A 1 -4.06 16.20 39.37
C MET A 1 -4.36 16.80 38.01
N THR A 2 -3.67 16.33 36.97
CA THR A 2 -3.86 16.78 35.59
C THR A 2 -5.17 16.20 35.08
N ARG A 3 -6.12 17.07 34.74
CA ARG A 3 -7.45 16.67 34.27
C ARG A 3 -7.30 16.13 32.85
N LEU A 4 -7.52 14.83 32.64
CA LEU A 4 -7.59 14.25 31.30
C LEU A 4 -8.76 14.90 30.56
N ARG A 5 -8.46 15.71 29.54
CA ARG A 5 -9.45 16.37 28.69
C ARG A 5 -9.78 15.40 27.56
N ARG A 6 -11.01 14.91 27.48
CA ARG A 6 -11.48 14.19 26.29
C ARG A 6 -11.53 15.19 25.14
N VAL A 7 -10.71 14.97 24.11
CA VAL A 7 -10.79 15.69 22.84
C VAL A 7 -11.76 14.89 21.95
N PRO A 8 -12.94 15.43 21.60
CA PRO A 8 -13.97 14.67 20.89
C PRO A 8 -13.53 14.16 19.51
N GLN A 9 -12.57 14.83 18.86
CA GLN A 9 -11.98 14.42 17.57
C GLN A 9 -10.90 13.34 17.69
N LEU A 10 -10.38 13.06 18.90
CA LEU A 10 -9.49 11.93 19.17
C LEU A 10 -10.26 10.58 19.27
N GLY A 11 -11.56 10.58 18.93
CA GLY A 11 -12.40 9.39 18.93
C GLY A 11 -11.97 8.33 17.90
N GLU A 12 -11.18 8.72 16.91
CA GLU A 12 -10.65 7.82 15.90
C GLU A 12 -9.13 7.73 16.07
N ALA A 13 -8.66 6.73 16.82
CA ALA A 13 -7.22 6.37 16.88
C ALA A 13 -6.68 5.80 15.56
N VAL A 14 -7.46 5.95 14.49
CA VAL A 14 -7.18 5.52 13.13
C VAL A 14 -6.76 6.78 12.37
N PHE A 15 -5.48 6.83 11.99
CA PHE A 15 -4.92 7.92 11.20
C PHE A 15 -5.04 7.65 9.69
N ASP A 16 -5.70 6.56 9.32
CA ASP A 16 -5.90 6.12 7.94
C ASP A 16 -7.05 6.89 7.27
N ASP A 17 -6.75 7.55 6.16
CA ASP A 17 -7.78 8.05 5.23
C ASP A 17 -8.03 6.99 4.14
N TYR A 18 -8.94 6.05 4.42
CA TYR A 18 -9.24 4.95 3.51
C TYR A 18 -9.66 5.42 2.10
N PRO A 19 -10.49 6.47 1.92
CA PRO A 19 -10.74 7.06 0.61
C PRO A 19 -9.46 7.47 -0.15
N MET A 20 -8.52 8.16 0.51
CA MET A 20 -7.25 8.57 -0.12
C MET A 20 -6.30 7.38 -0.39
N LEU A 21 -6.43 6.32 0.40
CA LEU A 21 -5.61 5.11 0.28
C LEU A 21 -6.17 4.09 -0.74
N ARG A 22 -7.20 4.44 -1.50
CA ARG A 22 -7.63 3.65 -2.66
C ARG A 22 -6.67 3.81 -3.82
N CYS A 23 -6.33 2.73 -4.51
CA CYS A 23 -5.46 2.74 -5.69
C CYS A 23 -6.00 3.71 -6.75
N SER A 24 -7.32 3.72 -6.96
CA SER A 24 -8.07 4.62 -7.84
C SER A 24 -7.92 6.10 -7.49
N PHE A 25 -7.58 6.41 -6.24
CA PHE A 25 -7.20 7.74 -5.83
C PHE A 25 -5.70 7.98 -6.00
N TYR A 26 -4.85 7.18 -5.34
CA TYR A 26 -3.44 7.54 -5.21
C TYR A 26 -2.60 7.23 -6.47
N TYR A 27 -2.99 6.25 -7.30
CA TYR A 27 -2.19 5.89 -8.48
C TYR A 27 -1.98 7.06 -9.43
N ARG A 28 -2.94 7.98 -9.59
CA ARG A 28 -2.76 9.15 -10.46
C ARG A 28 -1.61 10.07 -10.04
N HIS A 29 -1.15 9.96 -8.79
CA HIS A 29 -0.06 10.77 -8.24
C HIS A 29 1.29 10.04 -8.27
N VAL A 30 1.29 8.71 -8.41
CA VAL A 30 2.47 7.86 -8.27
C VAL A 30 2.59 6.78 -9.36
N TYR A 31 1.82 6.88 -10.44
CA TYR A 31 1.72 5.83 -11.46
C TYR A 31 3.07 5.50 -12.09
N ASP A 32 3.90 6.53 -12.32
CA ASP A 32 5.27 6.42 -12.82
C ASP A 32 6.18 5.63 -11.88
N LEU A 33 5.87 5.57 -10.58
CA LEU A 33 6.64 4.86 -9.57
C LEU A 33 6.23 3.39 -9.43
N LEU A 34 5.10 2.97 -10.03
CA LEU A 34 4.67 1.56 -10.01
C LEU A 34 5.62 0.67 -10.81
N GLY A 35 6.26 1.23 -11.85
CA GLY A 35 7.22 0.54 -12.70
C GLY A 35 6.64 -0.71 -13.40
N ARG A 36 5.33 -0.73 -13.63
CA ARG A 36 4.57 -1.81 -14.26
C ARG A 36 3.26 -1.28 -14.85
N THR A 37 2.71 -2.00 -15.82
CA THR A 37 1.36 -1.71 -16.33
C THR A 37 0.33 -2.17 -15.32
N ALA A 38 -0.55 -1.26 -14.90
CA ALA A 38 -1.69 -1.57 -14.04
C ALA A 38 -2.92 -0.77 -14.48
N PHE A 39 -4.10 -1.38 -14.35
CA PHE A 39 -5.37 -0.71 -14.62
C PHE A 39 -6.44 -1.14 -13.62
N LEU A 40 -7.53 -0.37 -13.58
CA LEU A 40 -8.64 -0.56 -12.67
C LEU A 40 -9.89 -1.01 -13.44
N VAL A 41 -10.54 -2.07 -12.97
CA VAL A 41 -11.79 -2.59 -13.55
C VAL A 41 -12.70 -3.14 -12.48
N PRO A 42 -14.03 -3.21 -12.70
CA PRO A 42 -14.90 -4.01 -11.86
C PRO A 42 -14.42 -5.46 -11.82
N PHE A 43 -14.47 -6.10 -10.66
CA PHE A 43 -13.94 -7.45 -10.49
C PHE A 43 -14.59 -8.47 -11.45
N SER A 44 -15.91 -8.38 -11.63
CA SER A 44 -16.67 -9.21 -12.57
C SER A 44 -16.25 -9.11 -14.03
N ALA A 45 -15.61 -8.00 -14.44
CA ALA A 45 -15.16 -7.81 -15.81
C ALA A 45 -13.84 -8.53 -16.10
N VAL A 46 -13.06 -8.87 -15.07
CA VAL A 46 -11.67 -9.38 -15.22
C VAL A 46 -11.57 -10.59 -16.17
N PRO A 47 -12.42 -11.64 -16.07
CA PRO A 47 -12.30 -12.82 -16.95
C PRO A 47 -12.57 -12.53 -18.43
N ALA A 48 -13.29 -11.44 -18.75
CA ALA A 48 -13.61 -11.07 -20.13
C ALA A 48 -12.51 -10.23 -20.80
N LEU A 49 -11.51 -9.79 -20.05
CA LEU A 49 -10.43 -8.96 -20.58
C LEU A 49 -9.42 -9.79 -21.38
N PRO A 50 -8.81 -9.23 -22.44
CA PRO A 50 -7.78 -9.90 -23.22
C PRO A 50 -6.42 -9.89 -22.50
N LEU A 51 -6.38 -10.32 -21.23
CA LEU A 51 -5.23 -10.16 -20.32
C LEU A 51 -3.93 -10.73 -20.88
N ARG A 52 -3.98 -11.90 -21.51
CA ARG A 52 -2.81 -12.52 -22.16
C ARG A 52 -2.20 -11.61 -23.23
N ARG A 53 -3.04 -10.94 -24.02
CA ARG A 53 -2.60 -9.98 -25.05
C ARG A 53 -2.07 -8.70 -24.43
N MET A 54 -2.67 -8.24 -23.33
CA MET A 54 -2.29 -7.00 -22.65
C MET A 54 -0.93 -7.12 -21.97
N PHE A 55 -0.66 -8.26 -21.30
CA PHE A 55 0.53 -8.43 -20.47
C PHE A 55 1.57 -9.41 -21.04
N GLY A 56 1.26 -10.11 -22.12
CA GLY A 56 2.16 -11.11 -22.70
C GLY A 56 2.43 -12.32 -21.80
N SER A 57 1.56 -12.59 -20.83
CA SER A 57 1.72 -13.63 -19.80
C SER A 57 0.43 -14.44 -19.62
N ASP A 58 0.56 -15.67 -19.10
CA ASP A 58 -0.55 -16.51 -18.66
C ASP A 58 -0.99 -16.24 -17.22
N GLN A 59 -0.33 -15.30 -16.56
CA GLN A 59 -0.59 -14.91 -15.19
C GLN A 59 -0.77 -13.41 -15.06
N VAL A 60 -1.59 -13.01 -14.10
CA VAL A 60 -1.83 -11.62 -13.73
C VAL A 60 -1.79 -11.45 -12.23
N PHE A 61 -1.41 -10.28 -11.76
CA PHE A 61 -1.58 -9.91 -10.36
C PHE A 61 -2.92 -9.18 -10.18
N ILE A 62 -3.71 -9.59 -9.19
CA ILE A 62 -5.00 -8.96 -8.86
C ILE A 62 -5.02 -8.60 -7.37
N ARG A 63 -5.51 -7.40 -7.07
CA ARG A 63 -5.78 -6.94 -5.70
C ARG A 63 -7.01 -6.05 -5.66
N SER A 64 -7.62 -5.90 -4.49
CA SER A 64 -8.66 -4.89 -4.29
C SER A 64 -8.08 -3.48 -4.47
N ASP A 65 -8.91 -2.56 -4.98
CA ASP A 65 -8.62 -1.13 -5.03
C ASP A 65 -8.39 -0.52 -3.63
N THR A 66 -8.96 -1.15 -2.61
CA THR A 66 -8.91 -0.71 -1.21
C THR A 66 -7.94 -1.55 -0.38
N ASN A 67 -7.51 -1.00 0.76
CA ASN A 67 -6.73 -1.67 1.80
C ASN A 67 -7.54 -2.58 2.74
N TYR A 68 -8.86 -2.71 2.53
CA TYR A 68 -9.71 -3.62 3.32
C TYR A 68 -9.46 -5.11 3.06
N LYS A 69 -8.61 -5.46 2.08
CA LYS A 69 -8.26 -6.85 1.73
C LYS A 69 -9.51 -7.71 1.53
N LEU A 70 -10.42 -7.26 0.67
CA LEU A 70 -11.71 -7.91 0.40
C LEU A 70 -11.54 -9.39 -0.01
N PHE A 71 -10.42 -9.68 -0.67
CA PHE A 71 -9.93 -11.01 -0.98
C PHE A 71 -8.38 -10.97 -0.97
N PRO A 72 -7.71 -12.14 -0.91
CA PRO A 72 -6.25 -12.19 -0.98
C PRO A 72 -5.73 -11.59 -2.29
N ALA A 73 -4.91 -10.56 -2.20
CA ALA A 73 -4.15 -10.09 -3.35
C ALA A 73 -3.15 -11.18 -3.77
N GLY A 74 -3.01 -11.43 -5.07
CA GLY A 74 -2.21 -12.55 -5.53
C GLY A 74 -1.96 -12.60 -7.03
N VAL A 75 -1.07 -13.52 -7.40
CA VAL A 75 -0.82 -13.91 -8.79
C VAL A 75 -1.77 -15.05 -9.13
N HIS A 76 -2.51 -14.89 -10.22
CA HIS A 76 -3.51 -15.84 -10.67
C HIS A 76 -3.23 -16.27 -12.11
N ALA A 77 -3.39 -17.57 -12.39
CA ALA A 77 -3.43 -18.04 -13.75
C ALA A 77 -4.71 -17.49 -14.43
N ILE A 78 -4.57 -16.96 -15.64
CA ILE A 78 -5.70 -16.38 -16.39
C ILE A 78 -6.82 -17.41 -16.59
N ALA A 79 -6.45 -18.68 -16.79
CA ALA A 79 -7.41 -19.78 -16.97
C ALA A 79 -8.27 -20.05 -15.71
N GLU A 80 -7.85 -19.61 -14.53
CA GLU A 80 -8.53 -19.88 -13.25
C GLU A 80 -9.39 -18.70 -12.76
N LEU A 81 -9.35 -17.56 -13.46
CA LEU A 81 -10.02 -16.32 -13.03
C LEU A 81 -11.55 -16.47 -12.91
N GLY A 82 -12.18 -17.30 -13.75
CA GLY A 82 -13.61 -17.58 -13.64
C GLY A 82 -13.96 -18.24 -12.31
N HIS A 83 -13.21 -19.28 -11.92
CA HIS A 83 -13.39 -19.95 -10.64
C HIS A 83 -13.09 -19.01 -9.46
N TRP A 84 -12.05 -18.20 -9.58
CA TRP A 84 -11.70 -17.23 -8.55
C TRP A 84 -12.79 -16.17 -8.33
N LEU A 85 -13.45 -15.72 -9.40
CA LEU A 85 -14.61 -14.83 -9.32
C LEU A 85 -15.79 -15.49 -8.60
N GLU A 86 -16.05 -16.79 -8.83
CA GLU A 86 -17.11 -17.53 -8.14
C GLU A 86 -16.88 -17.59 -6.62
N ILE A 87 -15.63 -17.79 -6.18
CA ILE A 87 -15.27 -17.84 -4.75
C ILE A 87 -15.57 -16.52 -4.04
N TYR A 88 -15.42 -15.40 -4.75
CA TYR A 88 -15.51 -14.05 -4.20
C TYR A 88 -16.63 -13.22 -4.86
N ASP A 89 -17.72 -13.87 -5.31
CA ASP A 89 -18.81 -13.23 -6.05
C ASP A 89 -19.48 -12.09 -5.27
N GLN A 90 -19.44 -12.11 -3.93
CA GLN A 90 -19.93 -11.00 -3.11
C GLN A 90 -19.19 -9.67 -3.34
N HIS A 91 -18.01 -9.70 -3.98
CA HIS A 91 -17.20 -8.52 -4.32
C HIS A 91 -17.19 -8.23 -5.83
N ARG A 92 -18.07 -8.86 -6.62
CA ARG A 92 -18.09 -8.77 -8.09
C ARG A 92 -18.16 -7.35 -8.67
N ASP A 93 -18.75 -6.42 -7.93
CA ASP A 93 -18.94 -5.02 -8.37
C ASP A 93 -17.85 -4.08 -7.81
N GLU A 94 -16.97 -4.60 -6.97
CA GLU A 94 -15.85 -3.83 -6.41
C GLU A 94 -14.78 -3.58 -7.47
N LEU A 95 -14.12 -2.43 -7.34
CA LEU A 95 -13.01 -2.08 -8.20
C LEU A 95 -11.76 -2.86 -7.79
N VAL A 96 -11.04 -3.39 -8.78
CA VAL A 96 -9.80 -4.15 -8.57
C VAL A 96 -8.69 -3.58 -9.43
N VAL A 97 -7.46 -3.68 -8.92
CA VAL A 97 -6.27 -3.46 -9.73
C VAL A 97 -5.90 -4.78 -10.39
N VAL A 98 -5.73 -4.75 -11.71
CA VAL A 98 -5.10 -5.82 -12.47
C VAL A 98 -3.79 -5.30 -13.02
N SER A 99 -2.70 -6.02 -12.81
CA SER A 99 -1.38 -5.62 -13.30
C SER A 99 -0.58 -6.79 -13.86
N GLU A 100 0.50 -6.42 -14.55
CA GLU A 100 1.61 -7.33 -14.82
C GLU A 100 2.10 -7.96 -13.51
N VAL A 101 2.57 -9.20 -13.61
CA VAL A 101 3.26 -9.87 -12.51
C VAL A 101 4.68 -9.33 -12.45
N VAL A 102 5.06 -8.80 -11.29
CA VAL A 102 6.42 -8.31 -11.04
C VAL A 102 7.05 -9.15 -9.94
N THR A 103 8.26 -9.64 -10.21
CA THR A 103 9.05 -10.37 -9.22
C THR A 103 10.02 -9.42 -8.53
N PHE A 104 9.98 -9.41 -7.20
CA PHE A 104 10.91 -8.67 -6.37
C PHE A 104 11.96 -9.60 -5.78
N ASP A 105 13.22 -9.15 -5.78
CA ASP A 105 14.28 -9.77 -4.96
C ASP A 105 13.98 -9.55 -3.47
N ARG A 106 13.44 -8.37 -3.15
CA ARG A 106 13.14 -7.96 -1.79
C ARG A 106 12.05 -6.91 -1.73
N GLU A 107 11.30 -6.95 -0.63
CA GLU A 107 10.32 -5.92 -0.30
C GLU A 107 10.65 -5.27 1.05
N TYR A 108 10.34 -3.99 1.15
CA TYR A 108 10.56 -3.15 2.33
C TYR A 108 9.31 -2.38 2.67
N ARG A 109 8.93 -2.40 3.94
CA ARG A 109 7.85 -1.57 4.47
C ARG A 109 8.47 -0.34 5.11
N CYS A 110 8.05 0.83 4.66
CA CYS A 110 8.53 2.11 5.16
C CYS A 110 7.35 2.88 5.76
N PHE A 111 7.47 3.28 7.03
CA PHE A 111 6.53 4.20 7.64
C PHE A 111 7.04 5.62 7.46
N CYS A 112 6.19 6.47 6.88
CA CYS A 112 6.53 7.85 6.57
C CYS A 112 5.55 8.81 7.26
N ARG A 113 6.09 9.94 7.74
CA ARG A 113 5.32 11.06 8.26
C ARG A 113 5.84 12.36 7.66
N ASP A 114 4.94 13.25 7.24
CA ASP A 114 5.24 14.53 6.59
C ASP A 114 6.24 14.41 5.44
N GLY A 115 6.07 13.36 4.62
CA GLY A 115 6.94 13.06 3.49
C GLY A 115 8.34 12.55 3.87
N ARG A 116 8.58 12.22 5.15
CA ARG A 116 9.87 11.73 5.66
C ARG A 116 9.79 10.30 6.16
N PHE A 117 10.86 9.54 5.95
CA PHE A 117 10.99 8.19 6.49
C PHE A 117 11.18 8.26 8.02
N VAL A 118 10.41 7.46 8.74
CA VAL A 118 10.50 7.33 10.20
C VAL A 118 11.22 6.03 10.56
N CYS A 119 10.62 4.90 10.15
CA CYS A 119 11.15 3.58 10.42
C CYS A 119 10.67 2.57 9.36
N GLY A 120 11.26 1.39 9.34
CA GLY A 120 10.90 0.36 8.39
C GLY A 120 11.83 -0.85 8.48
N SER A 121 11.48 -1.91 7.76
CA SER A 121 12.31 -3.09 7.58
C SER A 121 11.97 -3.83 6.29
N SER A 122 12.78 -4.81 5.90
CA SER A 122 12.35 -5.80 4.92
C SER A 122 11.19 -6.63 5.46
N TYR A 123 10.39 -7.20 4.57
CA TYR A 123 9.31 -8.14 4.88
C TYR A 123 9.10 -9.09 3.67
N PRO A 124 8.33 -10.19 3.78
CA PRO A 124 7.73 -10.75 5.00
C PRO A 124 8.64 -11.74 5.75
N ILE A 125 9.84 -12.03 5.23
CA ILE A 125 10.67 -13.14 5.69
C ILE A 125 11.73 -12.68 6.70
N GLU A 126 11.87 -13.44 7.79
CA GLU A 126 12.93 -13.26 8.79
C GLU A 126 14.27 -13.90 8.34
N PRO A 127 15.43 -13.33 8.75
CA PRO A 127 15.58 -12.14 9.58
C PRO A 127 15.27 -10.85 8.81
N TYR A 128 14.55 -9.94 9.46
CA TYR A 128 14.24 -8.63 8.87
C TYR A 128 15.51 -7.78 8.77
N LEU A 129 15.64 -7.09 7.63
CA LEU A 129 16.81 -6.30 7.29
C LEU A 129 16.49 -4.81 7.39
N PRO A 130 17.46 -3.97 7.74
CA PRO A 130 17.28 -2.52 7.75
C PRO A 130 17.00 -2.00 6.33
N VAL A 131 16.19 -0.94 6.25
CA VAL A 131 15.87 -0.27 4.98
C VAL A 131 17.11 0.49 4.47
N PRO A 132 17.64 0.17 3.26
CA PRO A 132 18.74 0.89 2.65
C PRO A 132 18.39 2.33 2.26
N ASP A 133 19.38 3.22 2.19
CA ASP A 133 19.16 4.66 1.93
C ASP A 133 18.43 4.95 0.61
N HIS A 134 18.73 4.21 -0.45
CA HIS A 134 18.03 4.38 -1.73
C HIS A 134 16.54 4.00 -1.65
N VAL A 135 16.20 2.99 -0.86
CA VAL A 135 14.80 2.61 -0.59
C VAL A 135 14.11 3.66 0.29
N ARG A 136 14.82 4.21 1.29
CA ARG A 136 14.30 5.33 2.09
C ARG A 136 13.99 6.54 1.23
N GLY A 137 14.93 6.96 0.38
CA GLY A 137 14.74 8.10 -0.52
C GLY A 137 13.59 7.90 -1.51
N PHE A 138 13.39 6.67 -1.98
CA PHE A 138 12.22 6.33 -2.80
C PHE A 138 10.92 6.43 -2.00
N ALA A 139 10.86 5.87 -0.79
CA ALA A 139 9.69 5.95 0.08
C ALA A 139 9.33 7.41 0.43
N GLU A 140 10.32 8.24 0.73
CA GLU A 140 10.14 9.68 0.96
C GLU A 140 9.59 10.40 -0.27
N THR A 141 10.08 10.05 -1.47
CA THR A 141 9.56 10.60 -2.72
C THR A 141 8.08 10.27 -2.90
N VAL A 142 7.68 9.03 -2.63
CA VAL A 142 6.27 8.62 -2.68
C VAL A 142 5.46 9.37 -1.63
N ALA A 143 5.91 9.37 -0.38
CA ALA A 143 5.20 10.01 0.74
C ALA A 143 5.03 11.52 0.54
N ALA A 144 6.04 12.21 0.01
CA ALA A 144 5.98 13.64 -0.29
C ALA A 144 4.91 13.98 -1.34
N ARG A 145 4.69 13.10 -2.33
CA ARG A 145 3.62 13.29 -3.32
C ARG A 145 2.24 13.15 -2.69
N LEU A 146 2.08 12.27 -1.71
CA LEU A 146 0.80 12.07 -1.01
C LEU A 146 0.54 13.16 0.03
N LEU A 147 1.59 13.70 0.65
CA LEU A 147 1.49 14.85 1.54
C LEU A 147 0.84 16.05 0.85
N ALA A 148 1.16 16.30 -0.43
CA ALA A 148 0.54 17.35 -1.23
C ALA A 148 -0.99 17.20 -1.39
N HIS A 149 -1.53 16.04 -1.01
CA HIS A 149 -2.95 15.71 -1.05
C HIS A 149 -3.55 15.46 0.35
N GLY A 150 -2.82 15.77 1.42
CA GLY A 150 -3.31 15.73 2.80
C GLY A 150 -2.98 14.46 3.57
N SER A 151 -2.33 13.46 2.96
CA SER A 151 -1.89 12.27 3.69
C SER A 151 -0.56 12.53 4.41
N THR A 152 -0.67 12.91 5.69
CA THR A 152 0.46 13.25 6.56
C THR A 152 1.22 12.02 7.07
N MET A 153 0.56 10.87 7.20
CA MET A 153 1.17 9.65 7.70
C MET A 153 0.72 8.45 6.87
N VAL A 154 1.69 7.74 6.27
CA VAL A 154 1.44 6.63 5.33
C VAL A 154 2.45 5.51 5.50
N THR A 155 2.03 4.30 5.15
CA THR A 155 2.92 3.16 4.92
C THR A 155 3.23 3.08 3.42
N VAL A 156 4.50 2.95 3.07
CA VAL A 156 4.99 2.80 1.70
C VAL A 156 5.71 1.47 1.59
N ASP A 157 5.11 0.52 0.87
CA ASP A 157 5.74 -0.75 0.56
C ASP A 157 6.51 -0.62 -0.76
N VAL A 158 7.83 -0.87 -0.70
CA VAL A 158 8.77 -0.69 -1.81
C VAL A 158 9.39 -2.03 -2.17
N GLY A 159 9.29 -2.40 -3.44
CA GLY A 159 9.89 -3.60 -4.00
C GLY A 159 11.17 -3.27 -4.76
N VAL A 160 12.22 -4.07 -4.53
CA VAL A 160 13.45 -4.07 -5.31
C VAL A 160 13.33 -5.18 -6.35
N GLY A 161 13.25 -4.83 -7.62
CA GLY A 161 13.20 -5.81 -8.70
C GLY A 161 14.51 -6.60 -8.82
N LEU A 162 14.48 -7.73 -9.54
CA LEU A 162 15.68 -8.51 -9.87
C LEU A 162 16.70 -7.70 -10.70
N ASP A 163 16.24 -6.63 -11.35
CA ASP A 163 17.02 -5.64 -12.09
C ASP A 163 17.60 -4.52 -11.20
N GLY A 164 17.35 -4.58 -9.89
CA GLY A 164 17.73 -3.54 -8.92
C GLY A 164 16.85 -2.29 -8.97
N VAL A 165 15.82 -2.25 -9.82
CA VAL A 165 14.93 -1.08 -9.96
C VAL A 165 13.88 -1.10 -8.85
N LEU A 166 13.74 0.05 -8.18
CA LEU A 166 12.73 0.26 -7.15
C LEU A 166 11.36 0.50 -7.76
N ARG A 167 10.34 -0.12 -7.16
CA ARG A 167 8.95 0.03 -7.56
C ARG A 167 8.07 0.16 -6.35
N LEU A 168 7.05 1.00 -6.44
CA LEU A 168 6.00 1.08 -5.44
C LEU A 168 5.14 -0.19 -5.51
N VAL A 169 5.06 -0.93 -4.40
CA VAL A 169 4.20 -2.11 -4.28
C VAL A 169 2.80 -1.67 -3.87
N GLU A 170 2.70 -0.90 -2.79
CA GLU A 170 1.45 -0.52 -2.16
C GLU A 170 1.60 0.74 -1.28
N LEU A 171 0.53 1.52 -1.19
CA LEU A 171 0.34 2.51 -0.14
C LEU A 171 -0.70 2.07 0.87
N GLY A 172 -0.32 2.15 2.13
CA GLY A 172 -1.08 1.71 3.27
C GLY A 172 -1.38 2.85 4.24
N GLY A 173 -2.42 2.66 5.03
CA GLY A 173 -2.55 3.34 6.32
C GLY A 173 -1.44 2.89 7.27
N VAL A 174 -1.23 3.56 8.40
CA VAL A 174 -0.23 3.12 9.39
C VAL A 174 -0.85 2.22 10.46
N ASN A 175 -2.17 2.30 10.66
CA ASN A 175 -2.87 1.51 11.68
C ASN A 175 -3.16 0.06 11.27
N SER A 176 -3.02 -0.26 9.99
CA SER A 176 -3.57 -1.49 9.40
C SER A 176 -2.50 -2.53 9.00
N TRP A 177 -1.25 -2.36 9.47
CA TRP A 177 -0.10 -3.10 8.96
C TRP A 177 0.83 -3.65 10.03
N GLY A 178 1.47 -4.78 9.69
CA GLY A 178 2.52 -5.36 10.52
C GLY A 178 3.77 -4.47 10.53
N ILE A 179 4.33 -4.27 11.72
CA ILE A 179 5.53 -3.45 11.97
C ILE A 179 6.81 -4.25 11.65
N TYR A 180 6.76 -5.58 11.66
CA TYR A 180 7.88 -6.49 11.37
C TYR A 180 9.14 -6.12 12.18
N GLY A 181 10.29 -5.97 11.52
CA GLY A 181 11.56 -5.58 12.13
C GLY A 181 11.76 -4.08 12.28
N SER A 182 10.73 -3.26 12.05
CA SER A 182 10.84 -1.81 12.19
C SER A 182 11.02 -1.43 13.66
N ASN A 183 11.71 -0.32 13.92
CA ASN A 183 11.84 0.20 15.27
C ASN A 183 10.48 0.67 15.81
N VAL A 184 9.95 -0.08 16.79
CA VAL A 184 8.66 0.18 17.42
C VAL A 184 8.65 1.52 18.15
N ALA A 185 9.77 1.93 18.75
CA ALA A 185 9.85 3.22 19.47
C ALA A 185 9.71 4.39 18.50
N ASP A 186 10.39 4.34 17.35
CA ASP A 186 10.30 5.39 16.32
C ASP A 186 8.88 5.44 15.72
N PHE A 187 8.26 4.27 15.51
CA PHE A 187 6.87 4.18 15.05
C PHE A 187 5.90 4.84 16.04
N ILE A 188 6.00 4.50 17.34
CA ILE A 188 5.16 5.08 18.39
C ILE A 188 5.37 6.59 18.47
N ALA A 189 6.62 7.07 18.45
CA ALA A 189 6.92 8.50 18.50
C ALA A 189 6.29 9.26 17.32
N ALA A 190 6.31 8.68 16.11
CA ALA A 190 5.65 9.29 14.95
C ALA A 190 4.11 9.28 15.07
N MET A 191 3.52 8.19 15.57
CA MET A 191 2.07 8.11 15.84
C MET A 191 1.62 9.13 16.88
N GLU A 192 2.41 9.33 17.94
CA GLU A 192 2.16 10.34 18.97
C GLU A 192 2.24 11.75 18.39
N ALA A 193 3.26 12.04 17.58
CA ALA A 193 3.40 13.33 16.90
C ALA A 193 2.23 13.60 15.94
N GLU A 194 1.76 12.59 15.22
CA GLU A 194 0.58 12.68 14.35
C GLU A 194 -0.70 12.96 15.15
N ALA A 195 -0.90 12.25 16.27
CA ALA A 195 -2.04 12.44 17.15
C ALA A 195 -2.10 13.88 17.71
N LEU A 196 -0.96 14.41 18.16
CA LEU A 196 -0.85 15.77 18.67
C LEU A 196 -1.16 16.80 17.58
N ALA A 197 -0.59 16.63 16.38
CA ALA A 197 -0.82 17.53 15.26
C ALA A 197 -2.30 17.60 14.86
N ARG A 198 -3.04 16.49 14.91
CA ARG A 198 -4.48 16.47 14.62
C ARG A 198 -5.34 17.02 15.75
N ALA A 199 -4.86 16.97 17.00
CA ALA A 199 -5.58 17.51 18.15
C ALA A 199 -5.49 19.05 18.27
N ASP A 200 -4.48 19.66 17.64
CA ASP A 200 -4.29 21.11 17.57
C ASP A 200 -5.09 21.78 16.43
N VAL A 201 -5.79 21.00 15.60
CA VAL A 201 -6.70 21.44 14.52
C VAL A 201 -8.15 21.50 15.02
#